data_AF-A0A953KFL7-F1
#
_entry.id   AF-A0A953KFL7-F1
#
_cell.length_a   1.000
_cell.length_b   1.000
_cell.length_c   1.000
_cell.angle_alpha   90.00
_cell.angle_beta   90.00
_cell.angle_gamma   90.00
#
_symmetry.space_group_name_H-M   'P 1'
#
loop_
_entity.id
_entity.type
_entity.pdbx_description
1 polymer ?
#
loop_
_entity_poly.entity_id
_entity_poly.type
_entity_poly.pdbx_seq_one_letter_code
_entity_poly.pdbx_strand_id
1 'polypeptide(L)'
;MPKLDQKLTLTILTIAVATFSISSYANDKIGTEQCYGIVKAGKNDCKTGMHSCAGQSIKDGEGFINVPKGLCERLVGGSLKPKINS
;
A
#
# COMPACT_ATOMS: atom_id res chain seq x y z
N MET A 1 4.51 34.76 -36.26
CA MET A 1 4.98 33.91 -37.37
C MET A 1 6.45 34.17 -37.67
N PRO A 2 7.40 33.58 -36.92
CA PRO A 2 8.78 33.49 -37.36
C PRO A 2 8.96 32.28 -38.29
N LYS A 3 9.68 32.52 -39.38
CA LYS A 3 9.90 31.60 -40.49
C LYS A 3 10.94 30.54 -40.11
N LEU A 4 10.66 29.33 -40.57
CA LEU A 4 11.46 28.13 -40.46
C LEU A 4 12.59 28.18 -41.49
N ASP A 5 13.83 28.36 -41.05
CA ASP A 5 14.99 27.95 -41.83
C ASP A 5 16.15 27.54 -40.92
N GLN A 6 16.76 26.42 -41.28
CA GLN A 6 18.13 26.01 -40.95
C GLN A 6 18.37 25.28 -39.61
N LYS A 7 18.28 23.95 -39.62
CA LYS A 7 19.42 23.05 -39.86
C LYS A 7 19.00 21.59 -39.69
N LEU A 8 19.13 20.86 -40.79
CA LEU A 8 19.25 19.42 -40.86
C LEU A 8 20.42 18.97 -39.96
N THR A 9 20.11 18.41 -38.80
CA THR A 9 21.00 17.47 -38.12
C THR A 9 20.14 16.38 -37.51
N LEU A 10 20.06 15.26 -38.24
CA LEU A 10 19.61 13.97 -37.74
C LEU A 10 20.41 13.62 -36.49
N THR A 11 19.74 13.48 -35.34
CA THR A 11 20.11 12.46 -34.36
C THR A 11 18.83 11.98 -33.71
N ILE A 12 18.26 10.94 -34.32
CA ILE A 12 17.19 10.13 -33.75
C ILE A 12 17.79 9.39 -32.56
N LEU A 13 17.40 9.79 -31.34
CA LEU A 13 17.47 8.89 -30.18
C LEU A 13 16.06 8.77 -29.62
N THR A 14 15.23 8.00 -30.31
CA THR A 14 14.01 7.40 -29.75
C THR A 14 14.41 6.53 -28.56
N ILE A 15 14.40 7.10 -27.37
CA ILE A 15 14.41 6.33 -26.13
C ILE A 15 12.99 5.78 -25.99
N ALA A 16 12.78 4.56 -26.49
CA ALA A 16 11.62 3.77 -26.13
C ALA A 16 11.76 3.43 -24.64
N VAL A 17 11.18 4.26 -23.78
CA VAL A 17 11.04 3.94 -22.36
C VAL A 17 10.03 2.80 -22.29
N ALA A 18 10.53 1.56 -22.24
CA ALA A 18 9.73 0.41 -21.88
C ALA A 18 9.24 0.62 -20.45
N THR A 19 7.99 1.06 -20.32
CA THR A 19 7.28 1.08 -19.04
C THR A 19 7.13 -0.36 -18.58
N PHE A 20 8.04 -0.82 -17.74
CA PHE A 20 7.85 -2.09 -17.03
C PHE A 20 6.70 -1.90 -16.05
N SER A 21 5.52 -2.38 -16.45
CA SER A 21 4.38 -2.52 -15.55
C SER A 21 4.75 -3.52 -14.46
N ILE A 22 5.09 -3.03 -13.27
CA ILE A 22 5.13 -3.86 -12.07
C ILE A 22 3.70 -4.26 -11.72
N SER A 23 3.29 -5.44 -12.18
CA SER A 23 2.02 -6.05 -11.75
C SER A 23 2.10 -6.33 -10.26
N SER A 24 1.42 -5.51 -9.46
CA SER A 24 1.10 -5.85 -8.07
C SER A 24 0.17 -7.06 -8.11
N TYR A 25 0.67 -8.24 -7.71
CA TYR A 25 -0.15 -9.43 -7.53
C TYR A 25 -1.07 -9.22 -6.32
N ALA A 26 -2.20 -8.55 -6.52
CA ALA A 26 -3.33 -8.67 -5.61
C ALA A 26 -3.87 -10.10 -5.80
N ASN A 27 -3.44 -11.01 -4.93
CA ASN A 27 -3.92 -12.39 -4.91
C ASN A 27 -5.37 -12.41 -4.40
N ASP A 28 -6.31 -12.22 -5.33
CA ASP A 28 -7.75 -12.02 -5.13
C ASP A 28 -8.52 -13.25 -4.62
N LYS A 29 -7.85 -14.30 -4.13
CA LYS A 29 -8.52 -15.53 -3.63
C LYS A 29 -8.08 -16.00 -2.24
N ILE A 30 -7.23 -15.25 -1.54
CA ILE A 30 -7.00 -15.47 -0.13
C ILE A 30 -7.75 -14.36 0.60
N GLY A 31 -8.86 -14.70 1.25
CA GLY A 31 -9.59 -13.73 2.07
C GLY A 31 -8.63 -13.03 3.03
N THR A 32 -8.86 -11.77 3.31
CA THR A 32 -8.07 -11.03 4.30
C THR A 32 -8.65 -11.23 5.70
N GLU A 33 -7.79 -11.07 6.71
CA GLU A 33 -8.14 -11.07 8.12
C GLU A 33 -7.59 -9.81 8.78
N GLN A 34 -8.28 -9.34 9.82
CA GLN A 34 -7.82 -8.22 10.62
C GLN A 34 -6.74 -8.71 11.59
N CYS A 35 -5.56 -8.13 11.50
CA CYS A 35 -4.45 -8.44 12.39
C CYS A 35 -4.11 -7.25 13.28
N TYR A 36 -4.21 -7.48 14.60
CA TYR A 36 -4.00 -6.49 15.65
C TYR A 36 -2.63 -6.69 16.32
N GLY A 37 -2.14 -5.67 17.02
CA GLY A 37 -0.94 -5.76 17.88
C GLY A 37 0.40 -5.60 17.16
N ILE A 38 0.42 -5.60 15.83
CA ILE A 38 1.62 -5.46 14.99
C ILE A 38 1.65 -4.17 14.16
N VAL A 39 0.65 -3.32 14.34
CA VAL A 39 0.44 -2.13 13.51
C VAL A 39 1.40 -1.04 13.93
N LYS A 40 2.14 -0.45 12.99
CA LYS A 40 2.98 0.71 13.29
C LYS A 40 2.11 1.96 13.49
N ALA A 41 2.53 2.86 14.37
CA ALA A 41 1.89 4.16 14.55
C ALA A 41 1.64 4.85 13.19
N GLY A 42 0.41 5.31 12.98
CA GLY A 42 -0.06 5.96 11.77
C GLY A 42 -0.23 5.04 10.55
N LYS A 43 -0.06 3.72 10.69
CA LYS A 43 -0.12 2.74 9.59
C LYS A 43 -1.23 1.71 9.75
N ASN A 44 -2.27 2.02 10.51
CA ASN A 44 -3.45 1.17 10.64
C ASN A 44 -4.37 1.29 9.43
N ASP A 45 -5.08 0.20 9.11
CA ASP A 45 -6.11 0.17 8.09
C ASP A 45 -7.45 0.71 8.62
N CYS A 46 -8.23 1.28 7.70
CA CYS A 46 -9.54 1.86 7.98
C CYS A 46 -10.63 0.80 7.89
N LYS A 47 -11.55 0.75 8.87
CA LYS A 47 -12.81 0.02 8.70
C LYS A 47 -13.69 0.85 7.77
N THR A 48 -14.02 0.33 6.60
CA THR A 48 -14.82 1.02 5.59
C THR A 48 -16.11 1.58 6.20
N GLY A 49 -16.25 2.91 6.23
CA GLY A 49 -17.57 3.55 6.10
C GLY A 49 -18.09 4.48 7.19
N MET A 50 -17.49 4.66 8.38
CA MET A 50 -18.08 5.59 9.36
C MET A 50 -17.04 6.14 10.36
N HIS A 51 -16.52 7.33 10.03
CA HIS A 51 -15.63 8.17 10.84
C HIS A 51 -14.23 7.60 11.22
N SER A 52 -13.21 8.45 11.01
CA SER A 52 -11.88 8.41 11.61
C SER A 52 -11.12 7.05 11.57
N CYS A 53 -10.46 6.71 10.46
CA CYS A 53 -9.43 5.65 10.43
C CYS A 53 -8.51 5.69 9.18
N ALA A 54 -7.33 5.06 9.29
CA ALA A 54 -6.03 5.33 8.67
C ALA A 54 -5.27 6.53 9.27
N GLY A 55 -4.09 6.28 9.85
CA GLY A 55 -3.23 7.33 10.42
C GLY A 55 -3.53 7.71 11.87
N GLN A 56 -4.45 7.02 12.54
CA GLN A 56 -4.91 7.40 13.89
C GLN A 56 -4.26 6.62 15.02
N SER A 57 -3.62 5.49 14.72
CA SER A 57 -2.79 4.82 15.72
C SER A 57 -1.65 5.76 16.12
N ILE A 58 -1.66 6.23 17.37
CA ILE A 58 -0.63 7.14 17.86
C ILE A 58 0.59 6.34 18.33
N LYS A 59 0.37 5.09 18.74
CA LYS A 59 1.40 4.16 19.20
C LYS A 59 1.44 2.90 18.35
N ASP A 60 2.60 2.25 18.37
CA ASP A 60 2.75 0.92 17.81
C ASP A 60 1.85 -0.08 18.55
N GLY A 61 1.28 -1.01 17.79
CA GLY A 61 0.33 -2.03 18.26
C GLY A 61 -1.13 -1.59 18.30
N GLU A 62 -1.44 -0.31 18.08
CA GLU A 62 -2.81 0.20 18.05
C GLU A 62 -3.50 -0.02 16.69
N GLY A 63 -4.77 -0.37 16.70
CA GLY A 63 -5.57 -0.61 15.49
C GLY A 63 -5.31 -1.98 14.85
N PHE A 64 -5.73 -2.14 13.60
CA PHE A 64 -5.54 -3.36 12.81
C PHE A 64 -4.93 -3.05 11.45
N ILE A 65 -4.32 -4.06 10.84
CA ILE A 65 -4.04 -4.09 9.40
C ILE A 65 -4.70 -5.33 8.78
N ASN A 66 -5.10 -5.24 7.52
CA ASN A 66 -5.65 -6.35 6.76
C ASN A 66 -4.50 -7.15 6.15
N VAL A 67 -4.38 -8.41 6.56
CA VAL A 67 -3.36 -9.34 6.06
C VAL A 67 -4.04 -10.53 5.40
N PRO A 68 -3.33 -11.32 4.57
CA PRO A 68 -3.86 -12.59 4.08
C PRO A 68 -4.22 -13.52 5.24
N LYS A 69 -5.32 -14.28 5.12
CA LYS A 69 -5.74 -15.27 6.12
C LYS A 69 -4.61 -16.20 6.54
N GLY A 70 -4.50 -16.44 7.85
CA GLY A 70 -3.48 -17.28 8.46
C GLY A 70 -2.09 -16.64 8.57
N LEU A 71 -1.91 -15.39 8.13
CA LEU A 71 -0.64 -14.69 8.33
C LEU A 71 -0.54 -14.12 9.75
N CYS A 72 -1.65 -13.64 10.33
CA CYS A 72 -1.60 -12.91 11.59
C CYS A 72 -1.02 -13.75 12.74
N GLU A 73 -1.41 -15.02 12.84
CA GLU A 73 -0.93 -15.95 13.87
C GLU A 73 0.55 -16.32 13.68
N ARG A 74 1.11 -16.10 12.49
CA ARG A 74 2.52 -16.37 12.17
C ARG A 74 3.43 -15.19 12.48
N LEU A 75 2.86 -14.02 12.80
CA LEU A 75 3.60 -12.80 13.13
C LEU A 75 3.75 -12.69 14.64
N VAL A 76 4.96 -12.39 15.11
CA VAL A 76 5.23 -12.16 16.53
C VAL A 76 4.38 -10.97 17.01
N GLY A 77 3.56 -11.19 18.03
CA GLY A 77 2.66 -10.16 18.58
C GLY A 77 1.34 -9.95 17.81
N GLY A 78 1.12 -10.71 16.73
CA GLY A 78 -0.12 -10.70 15.96
C GLY A 78 -1.28 -11.34 16.73
N SER A 79 -2.46 -10.75 16.61
CA SER A 79 -3.70 -11.27 17.20
C SER A 79 -4.87 -11.03 16.27
N LEU A 80 -5.74 -12.04 16.10
CA LEU A 80 -7.03 -11.90 15.40
C LEU A 80 -8.10 -11.22 16.27
N LYS A 81 -7.81 -11.03 17.55
CA LYS A 81 -8.70 -10.34 18.49
C LYS A 81 -8.19 -8.92 18.72
N PRO A 82 -9.08 -7.91 18.72
CA PRO A 82 -8.72 -6.57 19.14
C PRO A 82 -8.22 -6.61 20.58
N LYS A 83 -7.11 -5.93 20.86
CA LYS A 83 -6.73 -5.62 22.24
C LYS A 83 -7.68 -4.55 22.73
N ILE A 84 -8.74 -4.96 23.44
CA ILE A 84 -9.59 -4.05 24.20
C ILE A 84 -8.84 -3.68 25.48
N ASN A 85 -8.11 -2.58 25.43
CA ASN A 85 -7.65 -1.91 26.64
C ASN A 85 -8.88 -1.30 27.32
N SER A 86 -9.31 -1.98 28.40
CA SER A 86 -10.15 -1.40 29.45
C SER A 86 -9.40 -0.33 30.22
#